data_AF-A0A0G4KW24-F1
#
_entry.id   AF-A0A0G4KW24-F1
#
_cell.length_a   1.000
_cell.length_b   1.000
_cell.length_c   1.000
_cell.angle_alpha   90.00
_cell.angle_beta   90.00
_cell.angle_gamma   90.00
#
_symmetry.space_group_name_H-M   'P 1'
#
loop_
_entity.id
_entity.type
_entity.pdbx_description
1 polymer ?
#
loop_
_entity_poly.entity_id
_entity_poly.type
_entity_poly.pdbx_seq_one_letter_code
_entity_poly.pdbx_strand_id
1 'polypeptide(L)'
;MSYLPCIGGLRIENEQVPEQYPYNSNLPNTTESNEPAGAIDDVLTFILLCIGVSGGDFKSDCLKWWSKAARLALSLRLNRLDEDSSLSGLSSPPRKHKGQLLLAALEAEEEKRRVFWLLYSLDRHLALSFNRVLQIPDSSCEVYAPLAENVWGTLDEVLLLGPPARAIGPLSTISGSSFFEYFLPLMVILGDIIEVHHSKHHPRLGSLDNSLAVSVIGNMISECEESLARLAHEADVRHSAYGNSDTPMLISNLVTGLPDNSHQAPPPPSRSHDTHDDRSDVRLVVAYSTHILHVMHVLLHGKWDAISMLDNEDDWITTPRFAECASHAIAASEAVSDILKFDPELTFMPYLFGIYLLHGSFILLLFADRMPQLGPNQSVEQACETIIRAHEVCVVTLSTEFQRNFRRVVRSTLYSVRGSSPKGWEEHKLARRRVLSLYRWTKGAKGLGI
;
A
#
# COMPACT_ATOMS: atom_id res chain seq x y z
N MET A 1 -22.63 -36.19 -9.20
CA MET A 1 -23.61 -35.10 -9.19
C MET A 1 -24.25 -35.12 -7.81
N SER A 2 -23.64 -34.37 -6.88
CA SER A 2 -24.08 -34.33 -5.47
C SER A 2 -23.78 -32.91 -4.99
N TYR A 3 -24.81 -32.06 -5.02
CA TYR A 3 -24.75 -30.69 -4.50
C TYR A 3 -24.97 -30.75 -2.99
N LEU A 4 -23.98 -30.28 -2.22
CA LEU A 4 -24.14 -29.91 -0.81
C LEU A 4 -24.41 -28.38 -0.77
N PRO A 5 -25.53 -27.91 -0.21
CA PRO A 5 -25.81 -26.49 -0.14
C PRO A 5 -25.05 -25.83 1.02
N CYS A 6 -24.46 -24.67 0.74
CA CYS A 6 -23.92 -23.73 1.71
C CYS A 6 -24.99 -23.35 2.74
N ILE A 7 -24.70 -23.56 4.02
CA ILE A 7 -25.45 -22.93 5.11
C ILE A 7 -24.92 -21.50 5.26
N GLY A 8 -25.55 -20.59 4.53
CA GLY A 8 -25.51 -19.15 4.75
C GLY A 8 -26.95 -18.67 4.72
N GLY A 9 -27.61 -18.67 5.87
CA GLY A 9 -29.02 -18.31 5.99
C GLY A 9 -29.19 -16.82 6.27
N LEU A 10 -29.35 -16.01 5.22
CA LEU A 10 -30.24 -14.85 5.27
C LEU A 10 -31.65 -15.39 5.02
N ARG A 11 -32.59 -15.16 5.94
CA ARG A 11 -33.93 -15.76 5.88
C ARG A 11 -34.77 -15.10 4.79
N ILE A 12 -35.37 -15.93 3.92
CA ILE A 12 -36.46 -15.55 3.03
C ILE A 12 -37.75 -15.50 3.86
N GLU A 13 -38.43 -14.36 3.85
CA GLU A 13 -39.75 -14.21 4.47
C GLU A 13 -40.80 -15.01 3.69
N ASN A 14 -41.67 -15.71 4.42
CA ASN A 14 -42.83 -16.50 3.99
C ASN A 14 -42.58 -17.96 3.58
N GLU A 15 -42.49 -18.85 4.57
CA GLU A 15 -42.96 -20.23 4.43
C GLU A 15 -43.66 -20.66 5.74
N GLN A 16 -44.97 -20.95 5.66
CA GLN A 16 -45.76 -21.54 6.74
C GLN A 16 -45.40 -23.03 6.86
N VAL A 17 -44.92 -23.46 8.04
CA VAL A 17 -44.55 -24.86 8.30
C VAL A 17 -45.74 -25.61 8.95
N PRO A 18 -46.11 -26.82 8.49
CA PRO A 18 -47.14 -27.63 9.14
C PRO A 18 -46.65 -28.19 10.48
N GLU A 19 -47.51 -28.15 11.49
CA GLU A 19 -47.29 -28.76 12.80
C GLU A 19 -47.15 -30.28 12.69
N GLN A 20 -46.06 -30.82 13.21
CA GLN A 20 -45.99 -32.04 14.06
C GLN A 20 -44.55 -32.55 14.10
N TYR A 21 -43.84 -32.33 15.22
CA TYR A 21 -42.90 -33.25 15.91
C TYR A 21 -42.31 -32.49 17.13
N PRO A 22 -42.26 -33.09 18.34
CA PRO A 22 -41.76 -32.38 19.53
C PRO A 22 -40.23 -32.34 19.50
N TYR A 23 -39.66 -31.22 19.07
CA TYR A 23 -38.22 -30.95 19.13
C TYR A 23 -37.82 -30.45 20.53
N ASN A 24 -36.80 -31.08 21.11
CA ASN A 24 -36.13 -30.64 22.34
C ASN A 24 -35.74 -29.15 22.26
N SER A 25 -36.31 -28.35 23.14
CA SER A 25 -36.18 -26.89 23.22
C SER A 25 -34.90 -26.42 23.93
N ASN A 26 -33.74 -26.90 23.51
CA ASN A 26 -32.44 -26.48 24.08
C ASN A 26 -31.48 -25.84 23.06
N LEU A 27 -31.93 -25.42 21.88
CA LEU A 27 -31.15 -24.47 21.09
C LEU A 27 -31.45 -23.05 21.59
N PRO A 28 -30.42 -22.22 21.90
CA PRO A 28 -30.65 -20.81 22.18
C PRO A 28 -31.28 -20.15 20.95
N ASN A 29 -32.42 -19.49 21.14
CA ASN A 29 -33.01 -18.67 20.10
C ASN A 29 -32.06 -17.48 19.83
N THR A 30 -31.61 -17.34 18.58
CA THR A 30 -30.91 -16.15 18.10
C THR A 30 -31.90 -14.99 18.05
N THR A 31 -31.81 -14.06 19.00
CA THR A 31 -32.45 -12.74 18.94
C THR A 31 -31.46 -11.73 18.33
N GLU A 32 -31.93 -10.61 17.78
CA GLU A 32 -31.05 -9.50 17.32
C GLU A 32 -30.04 -9.05 18.40
N SER A 33 -30.35 -9.29 19.67
CA SER A 33 -29.48 -9.01 20.82
C SER A 33 -28.40 -10.06 21.11
N ASN A 34 -28.42 -11.22 20.43
CA ASN A 34 -27.54 -12.37 20.67
C ASN A 34 -26.71 -12.78 19.45
N GLU A 35 -26.82 -12.07 18.31
CA GLU A 35 -25.79 -12.16 17.28
C GLU A 35 -24.55 -11.40 17.80
N PRO A 36 -23.33 -11.97 17.74
CA PRO A 36 -22.14 -11.18 17.99
C PRO A 36 -22.09 -10.10 16.92
N ALA A 37 -22.47 -8.87 17.29
CA ALA A 37 -22.18 -7.69 16.49
C ALA A 37 -20.65 -7.68 16.34
N GLY A 38 -20.17 -7.94 15.12
CA GLY A 38 -18.73 -8.11 14.89
C GLY A 38 -17.96 -6.90 15.39
N ALA A 39 -16.80 -7.13 15.98
CA ALA A 39 -15.96 -6.11 16.61
C ALA A 39 -14.87 -5.61 15.64
N ILE A 40 -14.14 -4.57 16.07
CA ILE A 40 -12.99 -4.06 15.34
C ILE A 40 -11.90 -5.14 15.16
N ASP A 41 -11.72 -5.99 16.16
CA ASP A 41 -10.77 -7.11 16.13
C ASP A 41 -11.14 -8.16 15.08
N ASP A 42 -12.43 -8.36 14.81
CA ASP A 42 -12.89 -9.26 13.74
C ASP A 42 -12.53 -8.69 12.36
N VAL A 43 -12.67 -7.36 12.18
CA VAL A 43 -12.23 -6.68 10.94
C VAL A 43 -10.73 -6.88 10.74
N LEU A 44 -9.93 -6.59 11.76
CA LEU A 44 -8.48 -6.76 11.70
C LEU A 44 -8.09 -8.22 11.44
N THR A 45 -8.76 -9.17 12.08
CA THR A 45 -8.55 -10.60 11.86
C THR A 45 -8.82 -10.98 10.40
N PHE A 46 -9.90 -10.50 9.79
CA PHE A 46 -10.18 -10.75 8.38
C PHE A 46 -9.16 -10.09 7.44
N ILE A 47 -8.64 -8.91 7.79
CA ILE A 47 -7.54 -8.27 7.05
C ILE A 47 -6.28 -9.14 7.10
N LEU A 48 -5.87 -9.60 8.30
CA LEU A 48 -4.68 -10.43 8.48
C LEU A 48 -4.83 -11.79 7.77
N LEU A 49 -6.02 -12.41 7.82
CA LEU A 49 -6.33 -13.62 7.04
C LEU A 49 -6.23 -13.36 5.55
N CYS A 50 -6.73 -12.22 5.05
CA CYS A 50 -6.58 -11.84 3.65
C CYS A 50 -5.10 -11.75 3.24
N ILE A 51 -4.29 -11.05 4.02
CA ILE A 51 -2.84 -10.89 3.79
C ILE A 51 -2.15 -12.26 3.77
N GLY A 52 -2.35 -13.07 4.82
CA GLY A 52 -1.73 -14.38 4.94
C GLY A 52 -2.14 -15.35 3.82
N VAL A 53 -3.43 -15.40 3.47
CA VAL A 53 -3.94 -16.28 2.40
C VAL A 53 -3.49 -15.81 1.01
N SER A 54 -3.36 -14.51 0.79
CA SER A 54 -2.86 -13.93 -0.47
C SER A 54 -1.41 -14.33 -0.77
N GLY A 55 -0.59 -14.51 0.27
CA GLY A 55 0.79 -15.00 0.16
C GLY A 55 0.92 -16.53 -0.01
N GLY A 56 -0.17 -17.28 0.11
CA GLY A 56 -0.19 -18.76 0.05
C GLY A 56 -0.69 -19.34 -1.27
N ASP A 57 -1.01 -20.64 -1.25
CA ASP A 57 -1.51 -21.39 -2.41
C ASP A 57 -3.00 -21.16 -2.70
N PHE A 58 -3.75 -20.58 -1.76
CA PHE A 58 -5.20 -20.34 -1.85
C PHE A 58 -5.55 -18.89 -2.20
N LYS A 59 -4.83 -18.29 -3.14
CA LYS A 59 -4.92 -16.85 -3.43
C LYS A 59 -6.32 -16.35 -3.79
N SER A 60 -7.13 -17.18 -4.46
CA SER A 60 -8.51 -16.82 -4.82
C SER A 60 -9.43 -16.67 -3.59
N ASP A 61 -9.05 -17.24 -2.45
CA ASP A 61 -9.80 -17.13 -1.19
C ASP A 61 -9.49 -15.85 -0.41
N CYS A 62 -8.38 -15.16 -0.69
CA CYS A 62 -8.06 -13.91 0.01
C CYS A 62 -9.16 -12.86 -0.19
N LEU A 63 -9.77 -12.82 -1.38
CA LEU A 63 -10.86 -11.90 -1.70
C LEU A 63 -12.15 -12.20 -0.92
N LYS A 64 -12.35 -13.44 -0.45
CA LYS A 64 -13.49 -13.79 0.41
C LYS A 64 -13.32 -13.17 1.80
N TRP A 65 -12.11 -13.25 2.34
CA TRP A 65 -11.73 -12.62 3.61
C TRP A 65 -11.77 -11.09 3.50
N TRP A 66 -11.24 -10.54 2.41
CA TRP A 66 -11.37 -9.12 2.09
C TRP A 66 -12.82 -8.64 2.11
N SER A 67 -13.69 -9.36 1.40
CA SER A 67 -15.11 -9.02 1.31
C SER A 67 -15.81 -9.08 2.67
N LYS A 68 -15.39 -9.98 3.57
CA LYS A 68 -15.88 -10.03 4.96
C LYS A 68 -15.38 -8.83 5.77
N ALA A 69 -14.08 -8.53 5.72
CA ALA A 69 -13.47 -7.39 6.40
C ALA A 69 -14.17 -6.08 6.01
N ALA A 70 -14.28 -5.81 4.70
CA ALA A 70 -14.83 -4.57 4.21
C ALA A 70 -16.33 -4.43 4.49
N ARG A 71 -17.13 -5.49 4.35
CA ARG A 71 -18.56 -5.41 4.72
C ARG A 71 -18.75 -5.20 6.22
N LEU A 72 -17.96 -5.88 7.06
CA LEU A 72 -18.05 -5.70 8.50
C LEU A 72 -17.65 -4.27 8.90
N ALA A 73 -16.54 -3.76 8.38
CA ALA A 73 -16.10 -2.38 8.62
C ALA A 73 -17.17 -1.34 8.24
N LEU A 74 -17.83 -1.50 7.09
CA LEU A 74 -18.91 -0.61 6.67
C LEU A 74 -20.17 -0.78 7.54
N SER A 75 -20.49 -2.00 7.98
CA SER A 75 -21.61 -2.22 8.92
C SER A 75 -21.35 -1.60 10.30
N LEU A 76 -20.08 -1.54 10.72
CA LEU A 76 -19.62 -0.82 11.91
C LEU A 76 -19.49 0.70 11.68
N ARG A 77 -19.81 1.19 10.47
CA ARG A 77 -19.67 2.58 10.05
C ARG A 77 -18.27 3.16 10.25
N LEU A 78 -17.23 2.34 10.10
CA LEU A 78 -15.85 2.80 10.26
C LEU A 78 -15.46 3.89 9.25
N ASN A 79 -16.14 3.97 8.11
CA ASN A 79 -15.93 5.02 7.11
C ASN A 79 -16.57 6.37 7.47
N ARG A 80 -17.34 6.45 8.55
CA ARG A 80 -18.03 7.67 9.02
C ARG A 80 -17.89 7.91 10.51
N LEU A 81 -16.77 7.47 11.09
CA LEU A 81 -16.51 7.61 12.52
C LEU A 81 -16.61 9.06 13.01
N ASP A 82 -16.34 10.03 12.12
CA ASP A 82 -16.23 11.44 12.46
C ASP A 82 -17.32 12.33 11.85
N GLU A 83 -18.38 11.75 11.26
CA GLU A 83 -19.53 12.48 10.68
C GLU A 83 -20.18 13.43 11.71
N ASP A 84 -20.39 12.94 12.94
CA ASP A 84 -21.07 13.67 14.02
C ASP A 84 -20.11 14.37 15.02
N SER A 85 -18.79 14.18 14.88
CA SER A 85 -17.78 14.68 15.82
C SER A 85 -17.66 16.21 15.83
N SER A 86 -18.25 16.90 14.86
CA SER A 86 -18.36 18.36 14.81
C SER A 86 -19.30 18.96 15.88
N LEU A 87 -20.03 18.14 16.65
CA LEU A 87 -21.03 18.58 17.64
C LEU A 87 -20.67 18.33 19.11
N SER A 88 -19.56 17.66 19.44
CA SER A 88 -19.23 17.30 20.83
C SER A 88 -18.10 18.15 21.44
N GLY A 89 -18.46 19.31 21.96
CA GLY A 89 -17.65 20.06 22.91
C GLY A 89 -17.68 19.40 24.29
N LEU A 90 -16.56 18.80 24.73
CA LEU A 90 -16.41 18.30 26.10
C LEU A 90 -15.58 19.28 26.93
N SER A 91 -16.26 20.14 27.68
CA SER A 91 -15.69 20.99 28.72
C SER A 91 -15.86 20.33 30.10
N SER A 92 -14.76 19.79 30.67
CA SER A 92 -14.47 19.71 32.13
C SER A 92 -13.21 18.86 32.40
N PRO A 93 -12.33 19.24 33.36
CA PRO A 93 -11.09 18.51 33.62
C PRO A 93 -11.31 17.14 34.29
N PRO A 94 -10.51 16.10 33.95
CA PRO A 94 -10.73 14.73 34.44
C PRO A 94 -10.22 14.51 35.87
N ARG A 95 -11.00 13.77 36.68
CA ARG A 95 -10.52 13.10 37.91
C ARG A 95 -9.64 11.91 37.51
N LYS A 96 -8.62 11.52 38.31
CA LYS A 96 -7.65 10.45 37.95
C LYS A 96 -8.27 9.15 37.38
N HIS A 97 -9.35 8.63 37.96
CA HIS A 97 -10.06 7.44 37.43
C HIS A 97 -10.86 7.72 36.14
N LYS A 98 -11.31 8.96 35.92
CA LYS A 98 -11.91 9.39 34.65
C LYS A 98 -10.86 9.56 33.55
N GLY A 99 -9.63 9.95 33.90
CA GLY A 99 -8.55 10.13 32.93
C GLY A 99 -8.16 8.83 32.23
N GLN A 100 -8.03 7.74 32.98
CA GLN A 100 -7.65 6.44 32.41
C GLN A 100 -8.74 5.82 31.52
N LEU A 101 -10.01 5.98 31.89
CA LEU A 101 -11.13 5.59 31.03
C LEU A 101 -11.23 6.45 29.77
N LEU A 102 -10.91 7.75 29.87
CA LEU A 102 -10.92 8.67 28.74
C LEU A 102 -9.76 8.39 27.77
N LEU A 103 -8.57 8.03 28.30
CA LEU A 103 -7.43 7.60 27.50
C LEU A 103 -7.75 6.33 26.72
N ALA A 104 -8.29 5.30 27.38
CA ALA A 104 -8.69 4.06 26.71
C ALA A 104 -9.76 4.28 25.64
N ALA A 105 -10.67 5.25 25.84
CA ALA A 105 -11.64 5.64 24.83
C ALA A 105 -10.99 6.35 23.62
N LEU A 106 -10.04 7.25 23.85
CA LEU A 106 -9.28 7.90 22.77
C LEU A 106 -8.46 6.88 21.98
N GLU A 107 -7.83 5.94 22.68
CA GLU A 107 -7.06 4.84 22.11
C GLU A 107 -7.94 4.01 21.18
N ALA A 108 -9.09 3.52 21.69
CA ALA A 108 -10.03 2.73 20.90
C ALA A 108 -10.60 3.48 19.69
N GLU A 109 -10.85 4.80 19.79
CA GLU A 109 -11.29 5.59 18.64
C GLU A 109 -10.19 5.74 17.58
N GLU A 110 -8.94 5.94 17.99
CA GLU A 110 -7.82 6.03 17.05
C GLU A 110 -7.49 4.68 16.40
N GLU A 111 -7.60 3.57 17.14
CA GLU A 111 -7.49 2.22 16.59
C GLU A 111 -8.50 1.97 15.47
N LYS A 112 -9.77 2.37 15.67
CA LYS A 112 -10.81 2.28 14.62
C LYS A 112 -10.42 3.05 13.37
N ARG A 113 -9.90 4.28 13.53
CA ARG A 113 -9.43 5.11 12.39
C ARG A 113 -8.26 4.43 11.67
N ARG A 114 -7.27 3.93 12.39
CA ARG A 114 -6.10 3.22 11.83
C ARG A 114 -6.52 1.96 11.08
N VAL A 115 -7.43 1.15 11.62
CA VAL A 115 -7.97 -0.03 10.94
C VAL A 115 -8.74 0.35 9.68
N PHE A 116 -9.54 1.42 9.71
CA PHE A 116 -10.22 1.94 8.52
C PHE A 116 -9.23 2.37 7.44
N TRP A 117 -8.20 3.15 7.79
CA TRP A 117 -7.21 3.63 6.83
C TRP A 117 -6.30 2.51 6.29
N LEU A 118 -6.06 1.46 7.08
CA LEU A 118 -5.40 0.24 6.61
C LEU A 118 -6.27 -0.47 5.58
N LEU A 119 -7.57 -0.63 5.86
CA LEU A 119 -8.53 -1.20 4.93
C LEU A 119 -8.64 -0.35 3.65
N TYR A 120 -8.70 0.97 3.77
CA TYR A 120 -8.67 1.88 2.61
C TYR A 120 -7.43 1.64 1.74
N SER A 121 -6.25 1.60 2.36
CA SER A 121 -4.97 1.42 1.66
C SER A 121 -4.89 0.06 0.94
N LEU A 122 -5.32 -0.99 1.63
CA LEU A 122 -5.34 -2.35 1.07
C LEU A 122 -6.39 -2.53 -0.03
N ASP A 123 -7.51 -1.78 -0.01
CA ASP A 123 -8.51 -1.81 -1.07
C ASP A 123 -7.89 -1.43 -2.42
N ARG A 124 -7.11 -0.34 -2.46
CA ARG A 124 -6.44 0.13 -3.68
C ARG A 124 -5.34 -0.84 -4.13
N HIS A 125 -4.54 -1.32 -3.18
CA HIS A 125 -3.52 -2.32 -3.46
C HIS A 125 -4.11 -3.61 -4.07
N LEU A 126 -5.20 -4.12 -3.50
CA LEU A 126 -5.88 -5.31 -4.00
C LEU A 126 -6.63 -5.05 -5.30
N ALA A 127 -7.20 -3.85 -5.48
CA ALA A 127 -7.86 -3.45 -6.72
C ALA A 127 -6.88 -3.43 -7.89
N LEU A 128 -5.67 -2.88 -7.71
CA LEU A 128 -4.59 -3.02 -8.68
C LEU A 128 -4.24 -4.50 -8.87
N SER A 129 -3.95 -5.23 -7.80
CA SER A 129 -3.49 -6.63 -7.88
C SER A 129 -4.45 -7.56 -8.62
N PHE A 130 -5.76 -7.38 -8.42
CA PHE A 130 -6.80 -8.27 -8.94
C PHE A 130 -7.66 -7.64 -10.06
N ASN A 131 -7.21 -6.51 -10.62
CA ASN A 131 -7.92 -5.78 -11.67
C ASN A 131 -9.39 -5.49 -11.32
N ARG A 132 -9.64 -5.02 -10.10
CA ARG A 132 -11.00 -4.75 -9.58
C ARG A 132 -11.27 -3.25 -9.50
N VAL A 133 -12.55 -2.89 -9.48
CA VAL A 133 -12.99 -1.55 -9.07
C VAL A 133 -12.82 -1.39 -7.56
N LEU A 134 -12.67 -0.14 -7.11
CA LEU A 134 -12.58 0.20 -5.69
C LEU A 134 -13.88 -0.17 -4.95
N GLN A 135 -13.74 -0.73 -3.75
CA GLN A 135 -14.89 -1.04 -2.90
C GLN A 135 -15.22 0.11 -1.95
N ILE A 136 -14.21 0.87 -1.53
CA ILE A 136 -14.36 2.02 -0.63
C ILE A 136 -14.14 3.28 -1.47
N PRO A 137 -15.16 4.06 -1.86
CA PRO A 137 -14.94 5.30 -2.60
C PRO A 137 -14.51 6.44 -1.67
N ASP A 138 -13.67 7.35 -2.15
CA ASP A 138 -13.16 8.51 -1.37
C ASP A 138 -14.29 9.38 -0.82
N SER A 139 -15.36 9.54 -1.60
CA SER A 139 -16.56 10.29 -1.21
C SER A 139 -17.31 9.71 0.00
N SER A 140 -16.98 8.50 0.43
CA SER A 140 -17.59 7.87 1.61
C SER A 140 -16.74 7.97 2.88
N CYS A 141 -15.55 8.58 2.80
CA CYS A 141 -14.55 8.63 3.86
C CYS A 141 -14.72 9.90 4.73
N GLU A 142 -15.57 9.81 5.74
CA GLU A 142 -15.78 10.84 6.77
C GLU A 142 -15.05 10.45 8.05
N VAL A 143 -13.72 10.33 7.94
CA VAL A 143 -12.81 9.90 9.01
C VAL A 143 -11.63 10.85 9.07
N TYR A 144 -11.21 11.26 10.27
CA TYR A 144 -9.98 12.03 10.42
C TYR A 144 -8.76 11.23 9.94
N ALA A 145 -7.78 11.92 9.37
CA ALA A 145 -6.47 11.34 9.12
C ALA A 145 -5.89 10.69 10.40
N PRO A 146 -5.15 9.56 10.28
CA PRO A 146 -4.49 8.94 11.43
C PRO A 146 -3.58 9.92 12.14
N LEU A 147 -3.46 9.81 13.46
CA LEU A 147 -2.41 10.49 14.21
C LEU A 147 -1.04 9.98 13.75
N ALA A 148 -0.09 10.89 13.61
CA ALA A 148 1.32 10.56 13.44
C ALA A 148 1.80 9.63 14.56
N GLU A 149 2.73 8.72 14.27
CA GLU A 149 3.10 7.64 15.19
C GLU A 149 3.70 8.17 16.51
N ASN A 150 4.43 9.28 16.45
CA ASN A 150 4.95 9.96 17.65
C ASN A 150 3.83 10.51 18.55
N VAL A 151 2.77 11.09 17.96
CA VAL A 151 1.61 11.60 18.70
C VAL A 151 0.76 10.45 19.24
N TRP A 152 0.64 9.37 18.48
CA TRP A 152 0.00 8.14 18.94
C TRP A 152 0.71 7.55 20.17
N GLY A 153 2.04 7.50 20.14
CA GLY A 153 2.87 7.07 21.27
C GLY A 153 2.80 7.98 22.50
N THR A 154 2.26 9.20 22.38
CA THR A 154 2.09 10.17 23.49
C THR A 154 0.63 10.61 23.68
N LEU A 155 -0.32 9.69 23.55
CA LEU A 155 -1.76 9.99 23.66
C LEU A 155 -2.17 10.63 25.02
N ASP A 156 -1.40 10.41 26.08
CA ASP A 156 -1.56 11.11 27.36
C ASP A 156 -1.43 12.64 27.22
N GLU A 157 -0.55 13.12 26.34
CA GLU A 157 -0.37 14.55 26.05
C GLU A 157 -1.55 15.09 25.25
N VAL A 158 -2.07 14.30 24.31
CA VAL A 158 -3.29 14.63 23.54
C VAL A 158 -4.49 14.77 24.47
N LEU A 159 -4.61 13.92 25.49
CA LEU A 159 -5.65 14.02 26.51
C LEU A 159 -5.58 15.34 27.29
N LEU A 160 -4.37 15.87 27.52
CA LEU A 160 -4.14 17.09 28.29
C LEU A 160 -4.26 18.37 27.45
N LEU A 161 -3.72 18.35 26.23
CA LEU A 161 -3.60 19.51 25.35
C LEU A 161 -4.72 19.61 24.32
N GLY A 162 -5.47 18.53 24.12
CA GLY A 162 -6.45 18.36 23.05
C GLY A 162 -5.84 17.74 21.78
N PRO A 163 -6.66 17.13 20.92
CA PRO A 163 -6.19 16.56 19.66
C PRO A 163 -5.66 17.64 18.72
N PRO A 164 -4.61 17.33 17.93
CA PRO A 164 -4.14 18.25 16.90
C PRO A 164 -5.24 18.47 15.84
N ALA A 165 -5.16 19.61 15.14
CA ALA A 165 -6.02 19.85 13.99
C ALA A 165 -5.72 18.80 12.91
N ARG A 166 -6.77 18.14 12.41
CA ARG A 166 -6.69 17.08 11.40
C ARG A 166 -7.71 17.32 10.30
N ALA A 167 -7.33 16.98 9.07
CA ALA A 167 -8.26 16.94 7.96
C ALA A 167 -9.13 15.67 8.05
N ILE A 168 -10.37 15.79 7.58
CA ILE A 168 -11.25 14.66 7.31
C ILE A 168 -11.03 14.22 5.86
N GLY A 169 -10.97 12.91 5.65
CA GLY A 169 -10.84 12.30 4.33
C GLY A 169 -9.38 11.97 3.95
N PRO A 170 -9.20 11.43 2.73
CA PRO A 170 -7.92 10.92 2.27
C PRO A 170 -6.90 12.04 2.07
N LEU A 171 -5.67 11.84 2.53
CA LEU A 171 -4.54 12.76 2.35
C LEU A 171 -3.64 12.27 1.22
N SER A 172 -3.27 13.15 0.28
CA SER A 172 -2.38 12.86 -0.86
C SER A 172 -0.93 13.32 -0.66
N THR A 173 -0.59 13.85 0.52
CA THR A 173 0.74 14.40 0.81
C THR A 173 1.49 13.54 1.82
N ILE A 174 2.75 13.21 1.54
CA ILE A 174 3.62 12.49 2.46
C ILE A 174 4.06 13.43 3.59
N SER A 175 3.88 12.98 4.83
CA SER A 175 4.12 13.80 6.04
C SER A 175 5.17 13.23 6.99
N GLY A 176 5.59 11.97 6.80
CA GLY A 176 6.46 11.26 7.71
C GLY A 176 6.83 9.86 7.21
N SER A 177 7.59 9.13 8.02
CA SER A 177 8.10 7.78 7.72
C SER A 177 7.17 6.65 8.17
N SER A 178 6.14 6.93 8.97
CA SER A 178 5.21 5.91 9.45
C SER A 178 4.30 5.42 8.33
N PHE A 179 3.78 4.19 8.42
CA PHE A 179 2.97 3.55 7.39
C PHE A 179 1.86 4.47 6.82
N PHE A 180 1.05 5.10 7.68
CA PHE A 180 -0.02 5.98 7.23
C PHE A 180 0.46 7.36 6.74
N GLU A 181 1.67 7.77 7.06
CA GLU A 181 2.20 9.08 6.68
C GLU A 181 2.83 9.06 5.29
N TYR A 182 3.33 7.91 4.82
CA TYR A 182 3.87 7.75 3.47
C TYR A 182 3.00 6.88 2.55
N PHE A 183 2.48 5.75 3.04
CA PHE A 183 1.81 4.77 2.17
C PHE A 183 0.37 5.16 1.84
N LEU A 184 -0.36 5.75 2.79
CA LEU A 184 -1.72 6.21 2.55
C LEU A 184 -1.80 7.24 1.41
N PRO A 185 -0.97 8.31 1.37
CA PRO A 185 -0.88 9.21 0.22
C PRO A 185 -0.70 8.52 -1.12
N LEU A 186 0.19 7.54 -1.17
CA LEU A 186 0.41 6.73 -2.37
C LEU A 186 -0.88 5.96 -2.75
N MET A 187 -1.58 5.39 -1.77
CA MET A 187 -2.82 4.67 -2.06
C MET A 187 -3.98 5.57 -2.48
N VAL A 188 -4.02 6.83 -2.07
CA VAL A 188 -4.99 7.82 -2.58
C VAL A 188 -4.79 8.01 -4.07
N ILE A 189 -3.56 8.37 -4.49
CA ILE A 189 -3.23 8.58 -5.90
C ILE A 189 -3.48 7.30 -6.73
N LEU A 190 -3.12 6.14 -6.20
CA LEU A 190 -3.40 4.86 -6.86
C LEU A 190 -4.90 4.64 -7.09
N GLY A 191 -5.75 5.06 -6.15
CA GLY A 191 -7.20 5.04 -6.28
C GLY A 191 -7.68 5.79 -7.52
N ASP A 192 -7.22 7.03 -7.69
CA ASP A 192 -7.58 7.87 -8.85
C ASP A 192 -7.12 7.25 -10.18
N ILE A 193 -5.91 6.68 -10.20
CA ILE A 193 -5.39 5.96 -11.39
C ILE A 193 -6.29 4.75 -11.71
N ILE A 194 -6.73 3.98 -10.70
CA ILE A 194 -7.64 2.85 -10.87
C ILE A 194 -8.99 3.31 -11.44
N GLU A 195 -9.56 4.41 -10.93
CA GLU A 195 -10.83 4.94 -11.44
C GLU A 195 -10.73 5.37 -12.91
N VAL A 196 -9.67 6.10 -13.26
CA VAL A 196 -9.40 6.48 -14.65
C VAL A 196 -9.18 5.24 -15.52
N HIS A 197 -8.45 4.23 -15.05
CA HIS A 197 -8.27 2.97 -15.77
C HIS A 197 -9.61 2.30 -16.09
N HIS A 198 -10.49 2.12 -15.10
CA HIS A 198 -11.78 1.45 -15.32
C HIS A 198 -12.74 2.30 -16.14
N SER A 199 -12.71 3.63 -16.00
CA SER A 199 -13.52 4.53 -16.82
C SER A 199 -13.21 4.38 -18.31
N LYS A 200 -11.92 4.29 -18.68
CA LYS A 200 -11.46 4.05 -20.06
C LYS A 200 -11.94 2.73 -20.64
N HIS A 201 -12.17 1.73 -19.80
CA HIS A 201 -12.68 0.41 -20.22
C HIS A 201 -14.20 0.27 -20.13
N HIS A 202 -14.91 1.31 -19.68
CA HIS A 202 -16.35 1.30 -19.52
C HIS A 202 -17.06 1.27 -20.90
N PRO A 203 -18.03 0.35 -21.14
CA PRO A 203 -18.63 0.16 -22.48
C PRO A 203 -19.30 1.39 -23.10
N ARG A 204 -19.78 2.34 -22.28
CA ARG A 204 -20.47 3.55 -22.74
C ARG A 204 -19.68 4.83 -22.52
N LEU A 205 -18.69 4.81 -21.62
CA LEU A 205 -18.00 6.02 -21.14
C LEU A 205 -16.51 6.02 -21.54
N GLY A 206 -15.96 4.88 -21.98
CA GLY A 206 -14.55 4.76 -22.30
C GLY A 206 -14.07 5.59 -23.49
N SER A 207 -14.99 6.07 -24.33
CA SER A 207 -14.68 6.99 -25.44
C SER A 207 -14.57 8.45 -24.99
N LEU A 208 -14.90 8.77 -23.73
CA LEU A 208 -14.75 10.13 -23.21
C LEU A 208 -13.27 10.47 -23.05
N ASP A 209 -12.94 11.74 -23.33
CA ASP A 209 -11.59 12.24 -23.09
C ASP A 209 -11.35 12.35 -21.57
N ASN A 210 -10.31 11.66 -21.12
CA ASN A 210 -9.86 11.65 -19.72
C ASN A 210 -8.59 12.48 -19.52
N SER A 211 -8.19 13.31 -20.49
CA SER A 211 -6.98 14.12 -20.45
C SER A 211 -6.89 15.00 -19.20
N LEU A 212 -7.98 15.67 -18.82
CA LEU A 212 -8.04 16.49 -17.61
C LEU A 212 -7.81 15.66 -16.35
N ALA A 213 -8.48 14.51 -16.21
CA ALA A 213 -8.30 13.62 -15.08
C ALA A 213 -6.85 13.12 -14.99
N VAL A 214 -6.25 12.74 -16.12
CA VAL A 214 -4.83 12.35 -16.19
C VAL A 214 -3.92 13.49 -15.76
N SER A 215 -4.20 14.74 -16.17
CA SER A 215 -3.41 15.91 -15.77
C SER A 215 -3.53 16.21 -14.27
N VAL A 216 -4.72 16.08 -13.68
CA VAL A 216 -4.93 16.27 -12.24
C VAL A 216 -4.13 15.25 -11.44
N ILE A 217 -4.22 13.97 -11.83
CA ILE A 217 -3.47 12.90 -11.17
C ILE A 217 -1.96 13.10 -11.35
N GLY A 218 -1.51 13.52 -12.53
CA GLY A 218 -0.10 13.86 -12.78
C GLY A 218 0.41 14.93 -11.81
N ASN A 219 -0.38 15.99 -11.59
CA ASN A 219 -0.04 17.03 -10.61
C ASN A 219 -0.01 16.48 -9.17
N MET A 220 -0.95 15.61 -8.80
CA MET A 220 -0.94 14.96 -7.47
C MET A 220 0.30 14.09 -7.25
N ILE A 221 0.75 13.37 -8.29
CA ILE A 221 2.02 12.63 -8.22
C ILE A 221 3.18 13.59 -7.98
N SER A 222 3.27 14.70 -8.72
CA SER A 222 4.34 15.70 -8.53
C SER A 222 4.32 16.36 -7.16
N GLU A 223 3.14 16.73 -6.64
CA GLU A 223 3.01 17.27 -5.27
C GLU A 223 3.44 16.24 -4.22
N CYS A 224 3.15 14.95 -4.45
CA CYS A 224 3.60 13.87 -3.60
C CYS A 224 5.13 13.68 -3.68
N GLU A 225 5.73 13.74 -4.87
CA GLU A 225 7.18 13.72 -5.08
C GLU A 225 7.87 14.88 -4.34
N GLU A 226 7.31 16.09 -4.41
CA GLU A 226 7.81 17.26 -3.67
C GLU A 226 7.73 17.06 -2.14
N SER A 227 6.63 16.48 -1.65
CA SER A 227 6.50 16.15 -0.21
C SER A 227 7.52 15.10 0.25
N LEU A 228 7.81 14.11 -0.59
CA LEU A 228 8.84 13.11 -0.32
C LEU A 228 10.25 13.71 -0.31
N ALA A 229 10.53 14.61 -1.25
CA ALA A 229 11.80 15.32 -1.32
C ALA A 229 12.02 16.21 -0.08
N ARG A 230 10.96 16.87 0.41
CA ARG A 230 11.01 17.61 1.68
C ARG A 230 11.32 16.71 2.86
N LEU A 231 10.65 15.56 2.97
CA LEU A 231 10.92 14.58 4.04
C LEU A 231 12.40 14.13 4.03
N ALA A 232 12.94 13.81 2.86
CA ALA A 232 14.35 13.43 2.71
C ALA A 232 15.29 14.56 3.17
N HIS A 233 15.03 15.80 2.74
CA HIS A 233 15.84 16.96 3.11
C HIS A 233 15.82 17.23 4.62
N GLU A 234 14.64 17.17 5.24
CA GLU A 234 14.51 17.36 6.69
C GLU A 234 15.30 16.33 7.50
N ALA A 235 15.30 15.06 7.07
CA ALA A 235 16.09 14.02 7.71
C ALA A 235 17.60 14.28 7.62
N ASP A 236 18.09 14.78 6.48
CA ASP A 236 19.50 15.13 6.30
C ASP A 236 19.93 16.36 7.13
N VAL A 237 19.07 17.37 7.23
CA VAL A 237 19.31 18.58 8.06
C VAL A 237 19.37 18.22 9.54
N ARG A 238 18.39 17.44 10.04
CA ARG A 238 18.37 16.98 11.44
C ARG A 238 19.68 16.22 11.75
N HIS A 239 20.13 15.36 10.86
CA HIS A 239 21.36 14.59 11.06
C HIS A 239 22.62 15.47 11.11
N SER A 240 22.73 16.47 10.23
CA SER A 240 23.87 17.38 10.19
C SER A 240 23.96 18.29 11.42
N ALA A 241 22.82 18.63 12.04
CA ALA A 241 22.77 19.40 13.28
C ALA A 241 23.31 18.63 14.50
N TYR A 242 23.08 17.31 14.56
CA TYR A 242 23.57 16.45 15.66
C TYR A 242 24.99 15.90 15.42
N GLY A 243 25.46 15.82 14.17
CA GLY A 243 26.81 15.33 13.84
C GLY A 243 27.95 16.31 14.09
N ASN A 244 27.66 17.60 14.33
CA ASN A 244 28.67 18.65 14.55
C ASN A 244 28.91 18.99 16.04
N SER A 245 28.35 18.24 16.99
CA SER A 245 28.53 18.46 18.43
C SER A 245 29.75 17.73 19.04
N ASP A 246 30.77 17.40 18.25
CA ASP A 246 32.08 16.98 18.76
C ASP A 246 32.98 18.21 18.99
N THR A 247 32.62 19.04 19.96
CA THR A 247 33.59 19.96 20.57
C THR A 247 34.54 19.13 21.43
N PRO A 248 35.87 19.16 21.20
CA PRO A 248 36.80 18.44 22.06
C PRO A 248 36.67 18.97 23.48
N MET A 249 36.31 18.09 24.42
CA MET A 249 36.35 18.36 25.86
C MET A 249 37.76 18.82 26.23
N LEU A 250 37.97 20.13 26.33
CA LEU A 250 39.17 20.68 26.93
C LEU A 250 39.12 20.38 28.43
N ILE A 251 39.94 19.40 28.83
CA ILE A 251 40.33 19.17 30.22
C ILE A 251 41.09 20.41 30.69
N SER A 252 40.36 21.38 31.23
CA SER A 252 40.92 22.38 32.12
C SER A 252 39.82 22.91 33.00
N ASN A 253 39.79 22.42 34.24
CA ASN A 253 39.74 23.25 35.45
C ASN A 253 39.67 22.32 36.66
N LEU A 254 40.82 21.78 37.03
CA LEU A 254 41.09 21.40 38.42
C LEU A 254 41.67 22.63 39.12
N VAL A 255 41.13 22.92 40.30
CA VAL A 255 41.63 23.87 41.33
C VAL A 255 41.08 25.31 41.27
N THR A 256 39.98 25.58 41.98
CA THR A 256 39.96 26.40 43.22
C THR A 256 38.51 26.46 43.77
N GLY A 257 38.37 26.35 45.09
CA GLY A 257 37.11 25.99 45.76
C GLY A 257 36.23 27.15 46.22
N LEU A 258 34.93 26.85 46.34
CA LEU A 258 33.97 27.13 47.44
C LEU A 258 32.51 26.99 46.91
N PRO A 259 31.52 26.59 47.74
CA PRO A 259 30.23 26.11 47.27
C PRO A 259 29.22 27.24 47.15
N ASP A 260 28.42 27.24 46.08
CA ASP A 260 27.18 28.01 46.06
C ASP A 260 25.99 27.12 45.71
N ASN A 261 24.93 27.33 46.46
CA ASN A 261 23.84 26.42 46.73
C ASN A 261 22.71 26.72 45.74
N SER A 262 22.62 25.99 44.64
CA SER A 262 21.43 25.98 43.78
C SER A 262 21.09 24.56 43.35
N HIS A 263 20.05 24.00 43.96
CA HIS A 263 19.46 22.74 43.56
C HIS A 263 18.70 22.93 42.23
N GLN A 264 19.42 22.88 41.11
CA GLN A 264 18.80 22.50 39.83
C GLN A 264 18.75 20.97 39.79
N ALA A 265 17.53 20.44 39.86
CA ALA A 265 17.27 19.03 39.57
C ALA A 265 17.78 18.73 38.15
N PRO A 266 18.46 17.59 37.93
CA PRO A 266 18.85 17.20 36.58
C PRO A 266 17.59 17.09 35.71
N PRO A 267 17.64 17.53 34.44
CA PRO A 267 16.53 17.30 33.52
C PRO A 267 16.24 15.80 33.46
N PRO A 268 14.96 15.39 33.35
CA PRO A 268 14.63 13.98 33.20
C PRO A 268 15.36 13.44 31.97
N PRO A 269 15.79 12.17 31.97
CA PRO A 269 16.35 11.57 30.77
C PRO A 269 15.27 11.63 29.69
N SER A 270 15.47 12.49 28.70
CA SER A 270 14.80 12.40 27.42
C SER A 270 15.01 10.96 26.96
N ARG A 271 13.91 10.21 26.80
CA ARG A 271 13.96 8.90 26.15
C ARG A 271 14.54 9.13 24.76
N SER A 272 15.84 8.91 24.62
CA SER A 272 16.52 8.82 23.34
C SER A 272 15.97 7.59 22.63
N HIS A 273 14.83 7.73 21.96
CA HIS A 273 14.53 6.84 20.85
C HIS A 273 15.63 7.09 19.80
N ASP A 274 16.33 6.02 19.44
CA ASP A 274 17.55 6.04 18.63
C ASP A 274 17.39 6.88 17.35
N THR A 275 18.07 8.03 17.29
CA THR A 275 18.10 8.91 16.11
C THR A 275 18.70 8.25 14.87
N HIS A 276 19.36 7.09 15.04
CA HIS A 276 19.92 6.29 13.96
C HIS A 276 18.85 5.41 13.27
N ASP A 277 17.83 4.96 14.01
CA ASP A 277 16.76 4.07 13.53
C ASP A 277 15.79 4.85 12.61
N ASP A 278 15.43 6.07 13.03
CA ASP A 278 14.55 6.98 12.29
C ASP A 278 15.13 7.39 10.92
N ARG A 279 16.47 7.52 10.81
CA ARG A 279 17.13 7.85 9.53
C ARG A 279 17.15 6.67 8.56
N SER A 280 17.36 5.44 9.05
CA SER A 280 17.26 4.25 8.21
C SER A 280 15.84 4.10 7.67
N ASP A 281 14.84 4.34 8.52
CA ASP A 281 13.44 4.26 8.13
C ASP A 281 13.06 5.32 7.10
N VAL A 282 13.43 6.59 7.30
CA VAL A 282 13.18 7.63 6.30
C VAL A 282 13.86 7.30 4.96
N ARG A 283 15.08 6.77 4.98
CA ARG A 283 15.78 6.40 3.73
C ARG A 283 15.06 5.27 2.98
N LEU A 284 14.58 4.25 3.70
CA LEU A 284 13.79 3.18 3.11
C LEU A 284 12.48 3.73 2.55
N VAL A 285 11.75 4.55 3.32
CA VAL A 285 10.51 5.20 2.87
C VAL A 285 10.73 6.01 1.60
N VAL A 286 11.81 6.80 1.53
CA VAL A 286 12.16 7.58 0.34
C VAL A 286 12.43 6.67 -0.85
N ALA A 287 13.24 5.62 -0.70
CA ALA A 287 13.56 4.70 -1.79
C ALA A 287 12.31 3.96 -2.31
N TYR A 288 11.51 3.39 -1.41
CA TYR A 288 10.29 2.64 -1.76
C TYR A 288 9.21 3.55 -2.36
N SER A 289 8.98 4.73 -1.78
CA SER A 289 7.99 5.69 -2.30
C SER A 289 8.40 6.22 -3.67
N THR A 290 9.69 6.49 -3.89
CA THR A 290 10.22 6.91 -5.21
C THR A 290 9.93 5.86 -6.28
N HIS A 291 10.18 4.58 -5.98
CA HIS A 291 9.82 3.49 -6.90
C HIS A 291 8.32 3.46 -7.20
N ILE A 292 7.47 3.52 -6.16
CA ILE A 292 6.02 3.46 -6.32
C ILE A 292 5.49 4.65 -7.14
N LEU A 293 6.01 5.86 -6.94
CA LEU A 293 5.64 7.06 -7.70
C LEU A 293 6.01 6.92 -9.19
N HIS A 294 7.17 6.38 -9.51
CA HIS A 294 7.50 6.05 -10.91
C HIS A 294 6.57 4.98 -11.49
N VAL A 295 6.20 3.96 -10.70
CA VAL A 295 5.21 2.96 -11.13
C VAL A 295 3.83 3.60 -11.34
N MET A 296 3.44 4.60 -10.56
CA MET A 296 2.19 5.35 -10.77
C MET A 296 2.19 6.09 -12.12
N HIS A 297 3.29 6.74 -12.49
CA HIS A 297 3.43 7.32 -13.84
C HIS A 297 3.30 6.24 -14.94
N VAL A 298 3.95 5.09 -14.76
CA VAL A 298 3.82 3.94 -15.68
C VAL A 298 2.35 3.47 -15.78
N LEU A 299 1.63 3.38 -14.66
CA LEU A 299 0.22 2.98 -14.64
C LEU A 299 -0.70 4.04 -15.25
N LEU A 300 -0.42 5.32 -15.05
CA LEU A 300 -1.23 6.44 -15.54
C LEU A 300 -1.13 6.60 -17.06
N HIS A 301 0.09 6.47 -17.60
CA HIS A 301 0.36 6.67 -19.03
C HIS A 301 0.34 5.37 -19.85
N GLY A 302 0.57 4.23 -19.20
CA GLY A 302 0.84 2.96 -19.85
C GLY A 302 -0.33 2.01 -19.94
N LYS A 303 -0.10 0.90 -20.63
CA LYS A 303 -0.99 -0.27 -20.61
C LYS A 303 -0.69 -1.10 -19.37
N TRP A 304 -1.75 -1.55 -18.67
CA TRP A 304 -1.60 -2.38 -17.47
C TRP A 304 -1.34 -3.84 -17.80
N ASP A 305 -1.61 -4.28 -19.02
CA ASP A 305 -1.49 -5.67 -19.45
C ASP A 305 -0.24 -5.90 -20.30
N ALA A 306 0.65 -6.79 -19.84
CA ALA A 306 1.92 -7.07 -20.50
C ALA A 306 1.75 -7.66 -21.92
N ILE A 307 0.74 -8.49 -22.15
CA ILE A 307 0.50 -9.07 -23.48
C ILE A 307 0.00 -7.99 -24.44
N SER A 308 -0.99 -7.18 -24.04
CA SER A 308 -1.47 -6.05 -24.85
C SER A 308 -0.38 -5.02 -25.15
N MET A 309 0.60 -4.87 -24.24
CA MET A 309 1.77 -4.04 -24.44
C MET A 309 2.74 -4.64 -25.48
N LEU A 310 2.99 -5.95 -25.43
CA LEU A 310 3.86 -6.65 -26.39
C LEU A 310 3.24 -6.73 -27.79
N ASP A 311 1.94 -6.98 -27.88
CA ASP A 311 1.21 -7.10 -29.15
C ASP A 311 1.12 -5.75 -29.87
N ASN A 312 0.92 -4.65 -29.12
CA ASN A 312 0.93 -3.28 -29.63
C ASN A 312 0.05 -3.09 -30.89
N GLU A 313 -1.18 -3.58 -30.85
CA GLU A 313 -2.12 -3.54 -32.00
C GLU A 313 -2.57 -2.12 -32.40
N ASP A 314 -2.43 -1.14 -31.51
CA ASP A 314 -2.88 0.25 -31.62
C ASP A 314 -1.72 1.24 -31.85
N ASP A 315 -0.51 0.74 -32.15
CA ASP A 315 0.70 1.55 -32.32
C ASP A 315 1.04 2.46 -31.13
N TRP A 316 0.59 2.11 -29.92
CA TRP A 316 0.80 2.88 -28.69
C TRP A 316 2.27 3.25 -28.43
N ILE A 317 3.23 2.39 -28.80
CA ILE A 317 4.68 2.66 -28.64
C ILE A 317 5.18 3.89 -29.41
N THR A 318 4.42 4.39 -30.39
CA THR A 318 4.78 5.59 -31.16
C THR A 318 4.26 6.89 -30.53
N THR A 319 3.49 6.78 -29.46
CA THR A 319 2.82 7.92 -28.82
C THR A 319 3.72 8.60 -27.78
N PRO A 320 3.50 9.89 -27.47
CA PRO A 320 4.20 10.57 -26.37
C PRO A 320 4.00 9.88 -25.01
N ARG A 321 2.84 9.25 -24.77
CA ARG A 321 2.55 8.52 -23.53
C ARG A 321 3.48 7.33 -23.32
N PHE A 322 3.96 6.71 -24.39
CA PHE A 322 4.96 5.66 -24.30
C PHE A 322 6.31 6.22 -23.85
N ALA A 323 6.74 7.38 -24.35
CA ALA A 323 7.99 8.00 -23.94
C ALA A 323 8.01 8.33 -22.43
N GLU A 324 6.89 8.83 -21.91
CA GLU A 324 6.72 9.04 -20.45
C GLU A 324 6.85 7.72 -19.68
N CYS A 325 6.13 6.67 -20.10
CA CYS A 325 6.23 5.34 -19.46
C CYS A 325 7.63 4.75 -19.52
N ALA A 326 8.31 4.91 -20.66
CA ALA A 326 9.66 4.45 -20.91
C ALA A 326 10.65 5.08 -19.93
N SER A 327 10.60 6.41 -19.80
CA SER A 327 11.43 7.17 -18.87
C SER A 327 11.22 6.69 -17.43
N HIS A 328 9.97 6.65 -16.98
CA HIS A 328 9.64 6.25 -15.62
C HIS A 328 9.90 4.77 -15.32
N ALA A 329 9.82 3.86 -16.30
CA ALA A 329 10.18 2.46 -16.09
C ALA A 329 11.69 2.26 -15.87
N ILE A 330 12.53 3.04 -16.56
CA ILE A 330 13.97 3.05 -16.32
C ILE A 330 14.26 3.63 -14.93
N ALA A 331 13.70 4.79 -14.60
CA ALA A 331 13.85 5.42 -13.29
C ALA A 331 13.33 4.51 -12.15
N ALA A 332 12.23 3.79 -12.35
CA ALA A 332 11.73 2.79 -11.40
C ALA A 332 12.74 1.66 -11.16
N SER A 333 13.49 1.23 -12.19
CA SER A 333 14.55 0.22 -12.04
C SER A 333 15.78 0.75 -11.30
N GLU A 334 16.11 2.03 -11.48
CA GLU A 334 17.15 2.70 -10.71
C GLU A 334 16.77 2.81 -9.24
N ALA A 335 15.52 3.20 -8.95
CA ALA A 335 14.98 3.20 -7.59
C ALA A 335 15.02 1.80 -6.95
N VAL A 336 14.76 0.73 -7.70
CA VAL A 336 14.92 -0.65 -7.22
C VAL A 336 16.39 -0.98 -6.89
N SER A 337 17.33 -0.50 -7.71
CA SER A 337 18.76 -0.63 -7.41
C SER A 337 19.12 0.00 -6.07
N ASP A 338 18.57 1.18 -5.79
CA ASP A 338 18.77 1.87 -4.50
C ASP A 338 18.08 1.15 -3.34
N ILE A 339 16.86 0.66 -3.53
CA ILE A 339 16.17 -0.19 -2.55
C ILE A 339 17.06 -1.39 -2.18
N LEU A 340 17.60 -2.12 -3.16
CA LEU A 340 18.43 -3.29 -2.90
C LEU A 340 19.77 -2.97 -2.21
N LYS A 341 20.24 -1.72 -2.22
CA LYS A 341 21.41 -1.29 -1.44
C LYS A 341 21.07 -1.12 0.03
N PHE A 342 19.85 -0.67 0.35
CA PHE A 342 19.42 -0.36 1.72
C PHE A 342 18.67 -1.53 2.37
N ASP A 343 17.94 -2.32 1.58
CA ASP A 343 17.13 -3.47 1.98
C ASP A 343 17.34 -4.64 0.99
N PRO A 344 18.50 -5.32 1.06
CA PRO A 344 18.87 -6.37 0.11
C PRO A 344 17.99 -7.61 0.18
N GLU A 345 17.20 -7.76 1.25
CA GLU A 345 16.27 -8.88 1.48
C GLU A 345 14.80 -8.47 1.26
N LEU A 346 14.52 -7.23 0.86
CA LEU A 346 13.17 -6.68 0.63
C LEU A 346 12.21 -6.90 1.81
N THR A 347 12.72 -6.72 3.03
CA THR A 347 12.03 -6.98 4.29
C THR A 347 11.22 -5.80 4.81
N PHE A 348 11.44 -4.60 4.27
CA PHE A 348 10.75 -3.39 4.72
C PHE A 348 9.26 -3.38 4.36
N MET A 349 8.91 -3.77 3.13
CA MET A 349 7.52 -3.78 2.66
C MET A 349 7.18 -5.06 1.87
N PRO A 350 7.41 -6.26 2.43
CA PRO A 350 7.43 -7.49 1.67
C PRO A 350 6.07 -7.71 0.99
N TYR A 351 4.97 -7.64 1.75
CA TYR A 351 3.63 -7.97 1.25
C TYR A 351 3.18 -7.08 0.09
N LEU A 352 3.45 -5.77 0.18
CA LEU A 352 2.90 -4.79 -0.73
C LEU A 352 3.78 -4.57 -1.95
N PHE A 353 5.11 -4.72 -1.83
CA PHE A 353 6.04 -4.27 -2.86
C PHE A 353 5.89 -5.01 -4.19
N GLY A 354 5.50 -6.29 -4.12
CA GLY A 354 5.53 -7.19 -5.25
C GLY A 354 4.74 -6.76 -6.49
N ILE A 355 3.59 -6.12 -6.29
CA ILE A 355 2.73 -5.67 -7.40
C ILE A 355 3.33 -4.44 -8.11
N TYR A 356 3.96 -3.54 -7.35
CA TYR A 356 4.60 -2.34 -7.91
C TYR A 356 5.86 -2.72 -8.68
N LEU A 357 6.67 -3.64 -8.12
CA LEU A 357 7.82 -4.22 -8.80
C LEU A 357 7.38 -4.87 -10.13
N LEU A 358 6.29 -5.65 -10.12
CA LEU A 358 5.76 -6.28 -11.33
C LEU A 358 5.34 -5.25 -12.40
N HIS A 359 4.51 -4.27 -12.04
CA HIS A 359 4.02 -3.27 -13.01
C HIS A 359 5.12 -2.35 -13.53
N GLY A 360 6.10 -1.97 -12.69
CA GLY A 360 7.28 -1.23 -13.11
C GLY A 360 8.16 -1.98 -14.12
N SER A 361 8.02 -3.31 -14.18
CA SER A 361 8.85 -4.17 -15.03
C SER A 361 8.30 -4.43 -16.43
N PHE A 362 7.02 -4.15 -16.69
CA PHE A 362 6.39 -4.51 -17.98
C PHE A 362 7.00 -3.80 -19.18
N ILE A 363 7.33 -2.52 -19.03
CA ILE A 363 7.97 -1.74 -20.10
C ILE A 363 9.39 -2.25 -20.38
N LEU A 364 10.13 -2.64 -19.35
CA LEU A 364 11.47 -3.22 -19.52
C LEU A 364 11.43 -4.57 -20.24
N LEU A 365 10.40 -5.39 -19.97
CA LEU A 365 10.14 -6.60 -20.73
C LEU A 365 9.85 -6.29 -22.21
N LEU A 366 9.08 -5.25 -22.51
CA LEU A 366 8.85 -4.80 -23.88
C LEU A 366 10.17 -4.36 -24.55
N PHE A 367 11.01 -3.56 -23.88
CA PHE A 367 12.32 -3.19 -24.42
C PHE A 367 13.16 -4.42 -24.75
N ALA A 368 13.29 -5.34 -23.81
CA ALA A 368 14.04 -6.56 -24.01
C ALA A 368 13.48 -7.42 -25.17
N ASP A 369 12.16 -7.47 -25.36
CA ASP A 369 11.54 -8.17 -26.50
C ASP A 369 11.84 -7.51 -27.86
N ARG A 370 12.05 -6.19 -27.87
CA ARG A 370 12.32 -5.40 -29.08
C ARG A 370 13.80 -5.23 -29.42
N MET A 371 14.70 -5.51 -28.48
CA MET A 371 16.16 -5.46 -28.70
C MET A 371 16.65 -6.23 -29.95
N PRO A 372 16.11 -7.41 -30.32
CA PRO A 372 16.54 -8.09 -31.55
C PRO A 372 16.29 -7.28 -32.83
N GLN A 373 15.32 -6.35 -32.82
CA GLN A 373 15.04 -5.48 -33.97
C GLN A 373 15.77 -4.15 -33.90
N LEU A 374 15.99 -3.62 -32.69
CA LEU A 374 16.56 -2.27 -32.46
C LEU A 374 18.07 -2.28 -32.18
N GLY A 375 18.65 -3.44 -31.87
CA GLY A 375 20.05 -3.59 -31.46
C GLY A 375 20.23 -3.66 -29.94
N PRO A 376 21.44 -4.03 -29.47
CA PRO A 376 21.75 -4.15 -28.06
C PRO A 376 21.73 -2.79 -27.36
N ASN A 377 21.29 -2.78 -26.10
CA ASN A 377 21.20 -1.58 -25.27
C ASN A 377 21.59 -1.92 -23.82
N GLN A 378 22.77 -1.45 -23.41
CA GLN A 378 23.36 -1.78 -22.12
C GLN A 378 22.53 -1.27 -20.93
N SER A 379 21.88 -0.10 -21.05
CA SER A 379 21.06 0.42 -19.95
C SER A 379 19.83 -0.45 -19.72
N VAL A 380 19.18 -0.89 -20.79
CA VAL A 380 18.03 -1.82 -20.73
C VAL A 380 18.47 -3.17 -20.14
N GLU A 381 19.63 -3.69 -20.54
CA GLU A 381 20.15 -4.93 -19.96
C GLU A 381 20.39 -4.80 -18.45
N GLN A 382 21.04 -3.71 -18.01
CA GLN A 382 21.30 -3.45 -16.59
C GLN A 382 20.01 -3.29 -15.79
N ALA A 383 19.02 -2.58 -16.35
CA ALA A 383 17.69 -2.44 -15.75
C ALA A 383 17.01 -3.81 -15.60
N CYS A 384 17.06 -4.65 -16.65
CA CYS A 384 16.49 -6.00 -16.61
C CYS A 384 17.18 -6.89 -15.56
N GLU A 385 18.51 -6.86 -15.45
CA GLU A 385 19.25 -7.64 -14.43
C GLU A 385 18.91 -7.19 -13.00
N THR A 386 18.75 -5.87 -12.79
CA THR A 386 18.34 -5.31 -11.50
C THR A 386 16.95 -5.82 -11.10
N ILE A 387 16.00 -5.79 -12.04
CA ILE A 387 14.63 -6.29 -11.82
C ILE A 387 14.59 -7.81 -11.62
N ILE A 388 15.38 -8.58 -12.37
CA ILE A 388 15.50 -10.03 -12.17
C ILE A 388 15.96 -10.32 -10.74
N ARG A 389 17.03 -9.64 -10.27
CA ARG A 389 17.53 -9.78 -8.90
C ARG A 389 16.48 -9.40 -7.86
N ALA A 390 15.78 -8.28 -8.04
CA ALA A 390 14.73 -7.85 -7.11
C ALA A 390 13.60 -8.89 -7.01
N HIS A 391 13.14 -9.44 -8.14
CA HIS A 391 12.15 -10.51 -8.14
C HIS A 391 12.70 -11.83 -7.55
N GLU A 392 14.00 -12.10 -7.62
CA GLU A 392 14.61 -13.25 -6.93
C GLU A 392 14.52 -13.13 -5.43
N VAL A 393 14.90 -11.97 -4.90
CA VAL A 393 14.80 -11.66 -3.47
C VAL A 393 13.34 -11.70 -3.03
N CYS A 394 12.46 -10.99 -3.73
CA CYS A 394 11.06 -10.84 -3.33
C CYS A 394 10.33 -12.20 -3.25
N VAL A 395 10.68 -13.15 -4.12
CA VAL A 395 10.14 -14.53 -4.10
C VAL A 395 10.58 -15.33 -2.87
N VAL A 396 11.77 -15.07 -2.35
CA VAL A 396 12.30 -15.74 -1.15
C VAL A 396 11.67 -15.14 0.09
N THR A 397 11.50 -13.81 0.12
CA THR A 397 10.87 -13.09 1.23
C THR A 397 9.38 -13.38 1.32
N LEU A 398 8.70 -13.52 0.18
CA LEU A 398 7.30 -13.96 0.09
C LEU A 398 7.10 -14.95 -1.03
N SER A 399 6.49 -16.08 -0.71
CA SER A 399 6.17 -17.14 -1.67
C SER A 399 5.05 -16.72 -2.64
N THR A 400 5.34 -15.85 -3.61
CA THR A 400 4.39 -15.44 -4.63
C THR A 400 4.68 -16.10 -5.98
N GLU A 401 3.82 -17.04 -6.37
CA GLU A 401 3.93 -17.72 -7.67
C GLU A 401 4.03 -16.77 -8.89
N PHE A 402 3.32 -15.64 -8.88
CA PHE A 402 3.35 -14.71 -10.00
C PHE A 402 4.73 -14.08 -10.21
N GLN A 403 5.45 -13.73 -9.13
CA GLN A 403 6.80 -13.21 -9.24
C GLN A 403 7.78 -14.26 -9.75
N ARG A 404 7.65 -15.53 -9.31
CA ARG A 404 8.44 -16.65 -9.84
C ARG A 404 8.26 -16.79 -11.35
N ASN A 405 7.01 -16.74 -11.79
CA ASN A 405 6.62 -16.87 -13.19
C ASN A 405 7.13 -15.68 -14.01
N PHE A 406 6.94 -14.45 -13.54
CA PHE A 406 7.40 -13.25 -14.22
C PHE A 406 8.94 -13.18 -14.31
N ARG A 407 9.68 -13.49 -13.24
CA ARG A 407 11.14 -13.63 -13.27
C ARG A 407 11.61 -14.59 -14.36
N ARG A 408 10.98 -15.77 -14.46
CA ARG A 408 11.31 -16.75 -15.52
C ARG A 408 11.10 -16.16 -16.90
N VAL A 409 10.02 -15.38 -17.10
CA VAL A 409 9.74 -14.68 -18.36
C VAL A 409 10.82 -13.67 -18.69
N VAL A 410 11.16 -12.74 -17.79
CA VAL A 410 12.17 -11.69 -18.03
C VAL A 410 13.55 -12.30 -18.29
N ARG A 411 13.97 -13.26 -17.46
CA ARG A 411 15.25 -13.94 -17.61
C ARG A 411 15.35 -14.73 -18.92
N SER A 412 14.28 -15.42 -19.31
CA SER A 412 14.23 -16.10 -20.61
C SER A 412 14.32 -15.10 -21.77
N THR A 413 13.62 -13.97 -21.69
CA THR A 413 13.72 -12.91 -22.71
C THR A 413 15.15 -12.42 -22.86
N LEU A 414 15.78 -12.02 -21.76
CA LEU A 414 17.11 -11.43 -21.77
C LEU A 414 18.17 -12.40 -22.30
N TYR A 415 18.15 -13.68 -21.89
CA TYR A 415 19.08 -14.67 -22.41
C TYR A 415 18.83 -15.02 -23.87
N SER A 416 17.57 -15.05 -24.31
CA SER A 416 17.26 -15.31 -25.72
C SER A 416 17.82 -14.20 -26.63
N VAL A 417 17.76 -12.94 -26.18
CA VAL A 417 18.37 -11.80 -26.89
C VAL A 417 19.89 -11.95 -27.00
N ARG A 418 20.55 -12.48 -25.96
CA ARG A 418 22.02 -12.64 -25.91
C ARG A 418 22.57 -13.80 -26.75
N GLY A 419 21.77 -14.80 -27.14
CA GLY A 419 22.34 -16.02 -27.73
C GLY A 419 21.45 -16.92 -28.59
N SER A 420 20.21 -16.53 -28.94
CA SER A 420 19.31 -17.45 -29.65
C SER A 420 19.39 -17.41 -31.19
N SER A 421 19.35 -18.59 -31.80
CA SER A 421 19.03 -18.80 -33.23
C SER A 421 17.55 -18.45 -33.51
N PRO A 422 17.19 -17.93 -34.70
CA PRO A 422 15.83 -17.48 -35.02
C PRO A 422 14.71 -18.50 -34.77
N LYS A 423 14.99 -19.81 -34.86
CA LYS A 423 13.99 -20.87 -34.63
C LYS A 423 13.58 -21.04 -33.17
N GLY A 424 14.49 -20.84 -32.22
CA GLY A 424 14.18 -20.94 -30.78
C GLY A 424 13.39 -19.73 -30.27
N TRP A 425 13.54 -18.57 -30.92
CA TRP A 425 12.91 -17.32 -30.50
C TRP A 425 11.38 -17.41 -30.47
N GLU A 426 10.75 -17.99 -31.49
CA GLU A 426 9.28 -18.11 -31.55
C GLU A 426 8.74 -19.08 -30.49
N GLU A 427 9.45 -20.18 -30.20
CA GLU A 427 9.08 -21.11 -29.13
C GLU A 427 9.17 -20.43 -27.74
N HIS A 428 10.24 -19.67 -27.51
CA HIS A 428 10.39 -18.86 -26.30
C HIS A 428 9.28 -17.80 -26.20
N LYS A 429 8.94 -17.13 -27.31
CA LYS A 429 7.84 -16.14 -27.37
C LYS A 429 6.49 -16.76 -27.00
N LEU A 430 6.16 -17.91 -27.57
CA LEU A 430 4.95 -18.68 -27.23
C LEU A 430 4.93 -19.13 -25.77
N ALA A 431 6.06 -19.63 -25.24
CA ALA A 431 6.17 -20.04 -23.84
C ALA A 431 5.96 -18.87 -22.88
N ARG A 432 6.57 -17.71 -23.16
CA ARG A 432 6.35 -16.48 -22.38
C ARG A 432 4.89 -16.06 -22.40
N ARG A 433 4.24 -16.06 -23.57
CA ARG A 433 2.81 -15.72 -23.70
C ARG A 433 1.91 -16.65 -22.88
N ARG A 434 2.20 -17.95 -22.85
CA ARG A 434 1.44 -18.89 -22.00
C ARG A 434 1.53 -18.52 -20.51
N VAL A 435 2.73 -18.19 -20.02
CA VAL A 435 2.92 -17.80 -18.62
C VAL A 435 2.24 -16.46 -18.31
N LEU A 436 2.43 -15.45 -19.16
CA LEU A 436 1.80 -14.14 -18.99
C LEU A 436 0.27 -14.22 -19.12
N SER A 437 -0.27 -15.18 -19.88
CA SER A 437 -1.73 -15.32 -20.04
C SER A 437 -2.47 -15.69 -18.76
N LEU A 438 -1.75 -16.17 -17.74
CA LEU A 438 -2.28 -16.42 -16.40
C LEU A 438 -2.61 -15.12 -15.65
N TYR A 439 -2.00 -14.00 -16.05
CA TYR A 439 -2.11 -12.72 -15.35
C TYR A 439 -2.46 -11.61 -16.33
N ARG A 440 -3.72 -11.16 -16.32
CA ARG A 440 -4.24 -10.23 -17.32
C ARG A 440 -4.96 -9.04 -16.67
N TRP A 441 -4.64 -7.84 -17.13
CA TRP A 441 -5.29 -6.57 -16.73
C TRP A 441 -6.12 -5.99 -17.88
N THR A 442 -6.77 -6.87 -18.63
CA THR A 442 -7.72 -6.52 -19.68
C THR A 442 -9.16 -6.56 -19.15
N LYS A 443 -10.09 -6.02 -19.93
CA LYS A 443 -11.52 -6.05 -19.61
C LYS A 443 -12.01 -7.49 -19.33
N GLY A 444 -12.53 -7.72 -18.13
CA GLY A 444 -13.07 -9.01 -17.70
C GLY A 444 -12.04 -9.98 -17.11
N ALA A 445 -10.74 -9.66 -17.16
CA ALA A 445 -9.71 -10.42 -16.50
C ALA A 445 -9.51 -9.98 -15.03
N LYS A 446 -8.85 -10.81 -14.24
CA LYS A 446 -8.76 -10.68 -12.76
C LYS A 446 -7.36 -10.34 -12.25
N GLY A 447 -6.49 -9.75 -13.08
CA GLY A 447 -5.12 -9.42 -12.70
C GLY A 447 -4.36 -10.68 -12.28
N LEU A 448 -3.92 -10.73 -11.02
CA LEU A 448 -3.25 -11.88 -10.40
C LEU A 448 -4.18 -13.04 -10.03
N GLY A 449 -5.50 -12.86 -10.11
CA GLY A 449 -6.48 -13.91 -9.84
C GLY A 449 -6.57 -14.89 -11.01
N ILE A 450 -6.19 -16.15 -10.76
CA ILE A 450 -6.31 -17.26 -11.73
C ILE A 450 -7.76 -17.77 -11.77
#